data_AF-A0AAV0EBJ7-F1
#
_entry.id   AF-A0AAV0EBJ7-F1
#
_cell.length_a   1.000
_cell.length_b   1.000
_cell.length_c   1.000
_cell.angle_alpha   90.00
_cell.angle_beta   90.00
_cell.angle_gamma   90.00
#
_symmetry.space_group_name_H-M   'P 1'
#
loop_
_entity.id
_entity.type
_entity.pdbx_description
1 polymer ?
#
loop_
_entity_poly.entity_id
_entity_poly.type
_entity_poly.pdbx_seq_one_letter_code
_entity_poly.pdbx_strand_id
1 'polypeptide(L)'
;MNHDTQSCMDPNVMEAKVVVSSCGHDGPFGATGVKRLKDIGMINVVPGMKALDMNEAEDAIVRLTREVVPGMIVTGMEVAEIDGAPRMGPTFGAMMISGQKAAHLALKALGMPNAVDDGTPVGGTHQPELVMAAVASDYECVNA
;
A
#
# COMPACT_ATOMS: atom_id res chain seq x y z
N MET A 1 4.72 24.84 -6.92
CA MET A 1 3.28 25.08 -7.12
C MET A 1 3.06 26.59 -7.18
N ASN A 2 2.85 27.11 -8.38
CA ASN A 2 2.10 28.32 -8.72
C ASN A 2 2.17 29.62 -7.92
N HIS A 3 3.01 29.83 -6.89
CA HIS A 3 3.05 31.04 -6.04
C HIS A 3 3.07 32.39 -6.79
N ASP A 4 3.39 32.40 -8.08
CA ASP A 4 3.37 33.57 -8.96
C ASP A 4 2.02 33.84 -9.66
N THR A 5 0.97 33.04 -9.40
CA THR A 5 -0.32 33.11 -10.11
C THR A 5 -1.50 33.60 -9.27
N GLN A 6 -1.30 33.74 -7.95
CA GLN A 6 -2.34 33.93 -6.94
C GLN A 6 -1.73 34.24 -5.56
N SER A 7 -2.51 34.87 -4.68
CA SER A 7 -2.14 35.03 -3.26
C SER A 7 -2.12 33.68 -2.53
N CYS A 8 -1.60 33.63 -1.30
CA CYS A 8 -1.62 32.41 -0.49
C CYS A 8 -3.06 31.89 -0.32
N MET A 9 -3.25 30.58 -0.56
CA MET A 9 -4.51 29.88 -0.37
C MET A 9 -4.26 28.69 0.56
N ASP A 10 -4.63 28.85 1.81
CA ASP A 10 -4.38 27.83 2.84
C ASP A 10 -5.24 26.58 2.60
N PRO A 11 -4.73 25.38 2.91
CA PRO A 11 -5.50 24.13 2.80
C PRO A 11 -6.47 23.95 3.97
N ASN A 12 -7.42 23.03 3.82
CA ASN A 12 -8.24 22.53 4.93
C ASN A 12 -7.61 21.25 5.54
N VAL A 13 -8.16 20.76 6.64
CA VAL A 13 -7.66 19.57 7.37
C VAL A 13 -8.73 18.49 7.51
N MET A 14 -8.30 17.23 7.56
CA MET A 14 -9.16 16.07 7.82
C MET A 14 -8.45 15.13 8.80
N GLU A 15 -9.09 14.88 9.95
CA GLU A 15 -8.60 13.90 10.93
C GLU A 15 -9.05 12.49 10.55
N ALA A 16 -8.18 11.50 10.77
CA ALA A 16 -8.49 10.09 10.52
C ALA A 16 -7.77 9.19 11.55
N LYS A 17 -8.40 8.08 11.91
CA LYS A 17 -7.77 7.04 12.76
C LYS A 17 -6.65 6.31 12.02
N VAL A 18 -6.86 6.06 10.73
CA VAL A 18 -5.94 5.37 9.82
C VAL A 18 -6.05 6.02 8.44
N VAL A 19 -4.92 6.26 7.79
CA VAL A 19 -4.83 6.74 6.41
C VAL A 19 -4.30 5.61 5.52
N VAL A 20 -4.95 5.36 4.40
CA VAL A 20 -4.45 4.45 3.36
C VAL A 20 -3.94 5.30 2.19
N SER A 21 -2.62 5.36 2.03
CA SER A 21 -1.95 6.06 0.93
C SER A 21 -1.82 5.14 -0.28
N SER A 22 -2.45 5.55 -1.37
CA SER A 22 -2.49 4.83 -2.65
C SER A 22 -2.21 5.78 -3.81
N CYS A 23 -1.21 6.65 -3.67
CA CYS A 23 -0.93 7.76 -4.60
C CYS A 23 -0.19 7.34 -5.89
N GLY A 24 -0.09 6.05 -6.18
CA GLY A 24 0.68 5.54 -7.32
C GLY A 24 2.19 5.79 -7.20
N HIS A 25 2.92 5.60 -8.31
CA HIS A 25 4.38 5.81 -8.38
C HIS A 25 4.74 7.27 -8.70
N ASP A 26 6.03 7.59 -8.78
CA ASP A 26 6.56 8.95 -8.99
C ASP A 26 5.90 9.72 -10.16
N GLY A 27 5.74 11.03 -9.98
CA GLY A 27 4.99 11.96 -10.82
C GLY A 27 4.59 13.24 -10.04
N PRO A 28 3.87 14.18 -10.66
CA PRO A 28 3.51 15.46 -10.01
C PRO A 28 2.61 15.30 -8.77
N PHE A 29 1.77 14.25 -8.75
CA PHE A 29 0.94 13.85 -7.60
C PHE A 29 1.35 12.49 -7.05
N GLY A 30 2.29 11.84 -7.74
CA GLY A 30 2.71 10.48 -7.53
C GLY A 30 3.49 10.31 -6.24
N ALA A 31 3.20 9.25 -5.50
CA ALA A 31 3.94 8.89 -4.28
C ALA A 31 3.99 10.00 -3.21
N THR A 32 2.96 10.85 -3.16
CA THR A 32 2.91 12.03 -2.28
C THR A 32 3.06 11.64 -0.81
N GLY A 33 2.43 10.53 -0.38
CA GLY A 33 2.48 10.08 1.01
C GLY A 33 3.88 9.71 1.43
N VAL A 34 4.54 8.81 0.70
CA VAL A 34 5.88 8.32 1.04
C VAL A 34 6.96 9.40 0.90
N LYS A 35 6.85 10.28 -0.10
CA LYS A 35 7.75 11.44 -0.23
C LYS A 35 7.59 12.39 0.96
N ARG A 36 6.35 12.65 1.38
CA ARG A 36 6.10 13.52 2.54
C ARG A 36 6.66 12.91 3.82
N LEU A 37 6.51 11.61 4.04
CA LEU A 37 7.11 10.91 5.20
C LEU A 37 8.63 11.08 5.25
N LYS A 38 9.30 11.04 4.10
CA LYS A 38 10.74 11.30 4.00
C LYS A 38 11.08 12.75 4.35
N ASP A 39 10.36 13.72 3.78
CA ASP A 39 10.62 15.15 3.99
C ASP A 39 10.46 15.58 5.46
N ILE A 40 9.58 14.92 6.21
CA ILE A 40 9.39 15.17 7.65
C ILE A 40 10.25 14.26 8.56
N GLY A 41 11.09 13.39 7.97
CA GLY A 41 12.02 12.53 8.71
C GLY A 41 11.40 11.33 9.41
N MET A 42 10.19 10.92 9.03
CA MET A 42 9.56 9.69 9.57
C MET A 42 10.08 8.42 8.92
N ILE A 43 10.63 8.53 7.71
CA ILE A 43 11.39 7.46 7.04
C ILE A 43 12.70 8.03 6.49
N ASN A 44 13.72 7.18 6.36
CA ASN A 44 15.06 7.64 5.99
C ASN A 44 15.27 7.78 4.48
N VAL A 45 14.61 6.93 3.69
CA VAL A 45 14.87 6.83 2.25
C VAL A 45 13.60 6.45 1.50
N VAL A 46 13.50 6.97 0.27
CA VAL A 46 12.54 6.55 -0.76
C VAL A 46 13.41 6.19 -1.97
N PRO A 47 13.81 4.91 -2.13
CA PRO A 47 14.75 4.48 -3.16
C PRO A 47 14.19 4.67 -4.58
N GLY A 48 12.87 4.73 -4.73
CA GLY A 48 12.18 4.88 -6.00
C GLY A 48 11.90 3.55 -6.69
N MET A 49 10.86 3.54 -7.52
CA MET A 49 10.46 2.38 -8.33
C MET A 49 11.60 1.92 -9.26
N LYS A 50 11.85 0.60 -9.32
CA LYS A 50 12.86 0.00 -10.22
C LYS A 50 12.31 -0.26 -11.63
N ALA A 51 13.17 -0.83 -12.48
CA ALA A 51 12.82 -1.31 -13.82
C ALA A 51 11.67 -2.34 -13.80
N LEU A 52 11.13 -2.63 -14.99
CA LEU A 52 9.98 -3.51 -15.14
C LEU A 52 10.40 -4.99 -15.04
N ASP A 53 9.79 -5.69 -14.08
CA ASP A 53 9.76 -7.15 -13.99
C ASP A 53 8.40 -7.53 -13.43
N MET A 54 7.52 -8.07 -14.29
CA MET A 54 6.13 -8.36 -13.92
C MET A 54 6.03 -9.42 -12.82
N ASN A 55 6.82 -10.48 -12.92
CA ASN A 55 6.71 -11.62 -12.00
C ASN A 55 7.17 -11.21 -10.60
N GLU A 56 8.31 -10.50 -10.51
CA GLU A 56 8.80 -10.03 -9.21
C GLU A 56 7.93 -8.89 -8.66
N ALA A 57 7.49 -7.97 -9.52
CA ALA A 57 6.74 -6.79 -9.08
C ALA A 57 5.40 -7.15 -8.43
N GLU A 58 4.61 -8.01 -9.07
CA GLU A 58 3.24 -8.25 -8.58
C GLU A 58 3.23 -8.88 -7.18
N ASP A 59 4.08 -9.88 -6.96
CA ASP A 59 4.25 -10.53 -5.66
C ASP A 59 4.86 -9.57 -4.62
N ALA A 60 5.88 -8.80 -5.01
CA ALA A 60 6.54 -7.86 -4.11
C ALA A 60 5.57 -6.80 -3.59
N ILE A 61 4.72 -6.22 -4.45
CA ILE A 61 3.78 -5.16 -4.05
C ILE A 61 2.75 -5.67 -3.06
N VAL A 62 2.17 -6.84 -3.30
CA VAL A 62 1.21 -7.46 -2.36
C VAL A 62 1.90 -7.76 -1.03
N ARG A 63 3.08 -8.38 -1.06
CA ARG A 63 3.83 -8.73 0.15
C ARG A 63 4.22 -7.49 0.98
N LEU A 64 4.69 -6.43 0.33
CA LEU A 64 5.23 -5.22 0.98
C LEU A 64 4.15 -4.22 1.41
N THR A 65 2.92 -4.34 0.92
CA THR A 65 1.77 -3.57 1.41
C THR A 65 1.62 -3.76 2.92
N ARG A 66 1.73 -2.66 3.68
CA ARG A 66 1.77 -2.66 5.16
C ARG A 66 1.46 -1.29 5.74
N GLU A 67 1.24 -1.26 7.05
CA GLU A 67 1.38 -0.04 7.84
C GLU A 67 2.86 0.35 7.92
N VAL A 68 3.22 1.47 7.29
CA VAL A 68 4.62 1.91 7.15
C VAL A 68 5.08 2.68 8.38
N VAL A 69 4.19 3.53 8.91
CA VAL A 69 4.32 4.23 10.18
C VAL A 69 2.98 4.16 10.92
N PRO A 70 2.95 4.29 12.25
CA PRO A 70 1.69 4.24 12.99
C PRO A 70 0.62 5.19 12.41
N GLY A 71 -0.51 4.64 12.00
CA GLY A 71 -1.63 5.36 11.42
C GLY A 71 -1.59 5.54 9.89
N MET A 72 -0.56 5.07 9.19
CA MET A 72 -0.45 5.21 7.72
C MET A 72 -0.05 3.90 7.03
N ILE A 73 -0.99 3.36 6.25
CA ILE A 73 -0.82 2.19 5.39
C ILE A 73 -0.46 2.65 3.99
N VAL A 74 0.49 1.99 3.34
CA VAL A 74 0.85 2.23 1.94
C VAL A 74 0.47 1.02 1.09
N THR A 75 -0.16 1.28 -0.05
CA THR A 75 -0.69 0.25 -0.96
C THR A 75 -0.48 0.62 -2.43
N GLY A 76 -0.62 -0.35 -3.32
CA GLY A 76 -0.46 -0.19 -4.76
C GLY A 76 0.97 0.19 -5.16
N MET A 77 1.10 0.90 -6.29
CA MET A 77 2.41 1.27 -6.82
C MET A 77 3.22 2.26 -5.96
N GLU A 78 2.61 2.90 -4.97
CA GLU A 78 3.34 3.73 -4.00
C GLU A 78 4.26 2.88 -3.11
N VAL A 79 3.95 1.59 -2.93
CA VAL A 79 4.82 0.60 -2.25
C VAL A 79 6.14 0.45 -3.00
N ALA A 80 6.13 0.48 -4.33
CA ALA A 80 7.35 0.36 -5.14
C ALA A 80 8.34 1.49 -4.87
N GLU A 81 7.83 2.68 -4.58
CA GLU A 81 8.64 3.89 -4.36
C GLU A 81 9.39 3.83 -3.03
N ILE A 82 8.70 3.41 -1.96
CA ILE A 82 9.30 3.30 -0.63
C ILE A 82 10.22 2.09 -0.48
N ASP A 83 9.91 0.97 -1.13
CA ASP A 83 10.68 -0.27 -0.95
C ASP A 83 11.64 -0.59 -2.11
N GLY A 84 11.58 0.17 -3.20
CA GLY A 84 12.44 -0.03 -4.36
C GLY A 84 12.13 -1.33 -5.10
N ALA A 85 10.83 -1.63 -5.26
CA ALA A 85 10.35 -2.82 -5.97
C ALA A 85 10.34 -2.57 -7.49
N PRO A 86 10.44 -3.63 -8.32
CA PRO A 86 10.17 -3.54 -9.76
C PRO A 86 8.74 -3.07 -10.05
N ARG A 87 8.52 -2.57 -11.26
CA ARG A 87 7.18 -2.21 -11.75
C ARG A 87 6.58 -3.34 -12.60
N MET A 88 5.26 -3.47 -12.60
CA MET A 88 4.57 -4.49 -13.41
C MET A 88 4.05 -4.00 -14.77
N GLY A 89 4.01 -2.69 -15.03
CA GLY A 89 3.48 -2.19 -16.31
C GLY A 89 1.95 -2.41 -16.45
N PRO A 90 1.45 -2.87 -17.60
CA PRO A 90 0.00 -2.92 -17.89
C PRO A 90 -0.70 -4.20 -17.39
N THR A 91 -0.38 -4.65 -16.18
CA THR A 91 -1.14 -5.66 -15.44
C THR A 91 -1.61 -5.07 -14.11
N PHE A 92 -2.71 -5.58 -13.56
CA PHE A 92 -3.47 -4.94 -12.47
C PHE A 92 -3.73 -5.86 -11.27
N GLY A 93 -3.32 -7.13 -11.34
CA GLY A 93 -3.61 -8.11 -10.29
C GLY A 93 -3.06 -7.67 -8.94
N ALA A 94 -1.80 -7.24 -8.92
CA ALA A 94 -1.17 -6.73 -7.72
C ALA A 94 -1.90 -5.52 -7.10
N MET A 95 -2.46 -4.63 -7.93
CA MET A 95 -3.18 -3.45 -7.41
C MET A 95 -4.47 -3.86 -6.68
N MET A 96 -5.21 -4.81 -7.25
CA MET A 96 -6.43 -5.32 -6.63
C MET A 96 -6.13 -6.02 -5.30
N ILE A 97 -5.16 -6.94 -5.29
CA ILE A 97 -4.83 -7.72 -4.09
C ILE A 97 -4.11 -6.87 -3.04
N SER A 98 -3.26 -5.92 -3.44
CA SER A 98 -2.64 -4.95 -2.55
C SER A 98 -3.70 -4.06 -1.88
N GLY A 99 -4.68 -3.56 -2.64
CA GLY A 99 -5.78 -2.76 -2.10
C GLY A 99 -6.65 -3.55 -1.11
N GLN A 100 -6.96 -4.81 -1.44
CA GLN A 100 -7.66 -5.73 -0.54
C GLN A 100 -6.89 -5.94 0.77
N LYS A 101 -5.58 -6.22 0.68
CA LYS A 101 -4.71 -6.37 1.85
C LYS A 101 -4.70 -5.11 2.71
N ALA A 102 -4.60 -3.94 2.09
CA ALA A 102 -4.63 -2.66 2.79
C ALA A 102 -5.94 -2.43 3.54
N ALA A 103 -7.07 -2.84 2.97
CA ALA A 103 -8.36 -2.78 3.67
C ALA A 103 -8.39 -3.65 4.92
N HIS A 104 -7.85 -4.88 4.87
CA HIS A 104 -7.77 -5.73 6.06
C HIS A 104 -6.78 -5.22 7.10
N LEU A 105 -5.66 -4.62 6.67
CA LEU A 105 -4.75 -3.92 7.59
C LEU A 105 -5.42 -2.72 8.27
N ALA A 106 -6.27 -1.99 7.55
CA ALA A 106 -7.04 -0.89 8.14
C ALA A 106 -8.07 -1.40 9.16
N LEU A 107 -8.78 -2.49 8.84
CA LEU A 107 -9.70 -3.15 9.80
C LEU A 107 -8.95 -3.61 11.06
N LYS A 108 -7.77 -4.22 10.88
CA LYS A 108 -6.88 -4.59 11.99
C LYS A 108 -6.51 -3.40 12.86
N ALA A 109 -6.05 -2.30 12.25
CA ALA A 109 -5.68 -1.08 12.97
C ALA A 109 -6.87 -0.42 13.69
N LEU A 110 -8.09 -0.64 13.21
CA LEU A 110 -9.34 -0.21 13.87
C LEU A 110 -9.84 -1.18 14.95
N GLY A 111 -9.16 -2.31 15.18
CA GLY A 111 -9.60 -3.35 16.11
C GLY A 111 -10.84 -4.12 15.64
N MET A 112 -11.05 -4.17 14.31
CA MET A 112 -12.18 -4.86 13.68
C MET A 112 -11.75 -6.24 13.14
N PRO A 113 -12.71 -7.18 12.97
CA PRO A 113 -12.45 -8.47 12.34
C PRO A 113 -11.78 -8.28 10.97
N ASN A 114 -10.73 -9.06 10.70
CA ASN A 114 -9.91 -8.89 9.51
C ASN A 114 -9.24 -10.22 9.10
N ALA A 115 -8.83 -10.34 7.85
CA ALA A 115 -8.24 -11.56 7.31
C ALA A 115 -6.70 -11.61 7.40
N VAL A 116 -6.06 -10.66 8.11
CA VAL A 116 -4.60 -10.65 8.33
C VAL A 116 -4.24 -11.40 9.60
N ASP A 117 -5.08 -11.32 10.64
CA ASP A 117 -4.84 -11.97 11.93
C ASP A 117 -5.33 -13.43 11.96
N ASP A 118 -6.28 -13.79 11.08
CA ASP A 118 -6.94 -15.08 11.11
C ASP A 118 -6.51 -15.99 9.93
N GLY A 119 -5.80 -17.07 10.25
CA GLY A 119 -5.81 -18.29 9.42
C GLY A 119 -7.13 -19.08 9.57
N THR A 120 -8.17 -18.50 10.17
CA THR A 120 -9.44 -19.13 10.49
C THR A 120 -10.61 -18.35 9.90
N PRO A 121 -11.58 -19.00 9.24
CA PRO A 121 -12.76 -18.31 8.74
C PRO A 121 -13.62 -17.91 9.94
N VAL A 122 -13.53 -16.65 10.37
CA VAL A 122 -14.38 -16.16 11.44
C VAL A 122 -15.78 -15.96 10.88
N GLY A 123 -16.61 -16.98 11.11
CA GLY A 123 -18.04 -16.93 10.95
C GLY A 123 -18.62 -15.79 11.77
N GLY A 124 -19.02 -14.73 11.08
CA GLY A 124 -19.75 -13.59 11.60
C GLY A 124 -20.50 -12.95 10.44
N THR A 125 -21.83 -13.05 10.48
CA THR A 125 -22.78 -12.69 9.44
C THR A 125 -22.58 -11.27 8.88
N HIS A 126 -22.57 -11.15 7.53
CA HIS A 126 -22.89 -9.97 6.70
C HIS A 126 -21.84 -9.38 5.74
N GLN A 127 -20.79 -10.08 5.33
CA GLN A 127 -20.06 -9.68 4.10
C GLN A 127 -19.84 -10.87 3.16
N PRO A 128 -20.13 -10.74 1.85
CA PRO A 128 -19.75 -11.78 0.88
C PRO A 128 -18.23 -11.95 0.95
N GLU A 129 -17.80 -13.20 1.07
CA GLU A 129 -16.41 -13.67 1.19
C GLU A 129 -15.41 -12.83 0.39
N LEU A 130 -14.72 -11.91 1.06
CA LEU A 130 -13.49 -11.31 0.54
C LEU A 130 -12.32 -12.07 1.19
N VAL A 131 -12.16 -13.34 0.81
CA VAL A 131 -11.02 -14.17 1.24
C VAL A 131 -9.73 -13.52 0.74
N MET A 132 -8.76 -13.35 1.63
CA MET A 132 -7.44 -12.85 1.25
C MET A 132 -6.80 -13.78 0.23
N ALA A 133 -6.58 -13.31 -1.01
CA ALA A 133 -5.97 -14.11 -2.06
C ALA A 133 -4.50 -14.50 -1.78
N ALA A 134 -3.86 -13.82 -0.83
CA ALA A 134 -2.43 -13.96 -0.51
C ALA A 134 -2.17 -14.53 0.90
N VAL A 135 -3.02 -15.42 1.42
CA VAL A 135 -2.60 -16.26 2.55
C VAL A 135 -1.40 -17.08 2.08
N ALA A 136 -0.26 -16.88 2.75
CA ALA A 136 0.94 -17.65 2.49
C ALA A 136 0.63 -19.13 2.73
N SER A 137 0.44 -19.90 1.66
CA SER A 137 0.74 -21.32 1.70
C SER A 137 2.24 -21.43 1.51
N ASP A 138 2.91 -22.16 2.40
CA ASP A 138 4.32 -22.52 2.29
C ASP A 138 4.58 -23.21 0.95
N TYR A 139 4.95 -22.44 -0.08
CA TYR A 139 5.46 -22.99 -1.31
C TYR A 139 6.94 -23.27 -1.09
N GLU A 140 7.25 -24.49 -0.65
CA GLU A 140 8.54 -25.10 -0.94
C GLU A 140 8.68 -25.16 -2.46
N CYS A 141 9.43 -24.21 -3.01
CA CYS A 141 9.90 -24.30 -4.39
C CYS A 141 10.94 -25.43 -4.41
N VAL A 142 10.47 -26.66 -4.64
CA VAL A 142 11.34 -27.79 -4.95
C VAL A 142 12.08 -27.48 -6.24
N ASN A 143 13.41 -27.32 -6.12
CA ASN A 143 14.31 -27.15 -7.26
C ASN A 143 14.05 -28.23 -8.33
N ALA A 144 13.89 -27.80 -9.57
CA ALA A 144 14.03 -28.63 -10.78
C ALA A 144 15.30 -28.20 -11.54
#